data_AF-A0A537YNA6-F1
#
_entry.id   AF-A0A537YNA6-F1
#
_cell.length_a   1.000
_cell.length_b   1.000
_cell.length_c   1.000
_cell.angle_alpha   90.00
_cell.angle_beta   90.00
_cell.angle_gamma   90.00
#
_symmetry.space_group_name_H-M   'P 1'
#
loop_
_entity.id
_entity.type
_entity.pdbx_description
1 polymer ?
#
loop_
_entity_poly.entity_id
_entity_poly.type
_entity_poly.pdbx_seq_one_letter_code
_entity_poly.pdbx_strand_id
1 'polypeptide(L)'
;MVVPTINPDGVAAGTRGNAHGVDLNRNFPFRWRPLDGGEYSGTGPLSEPESRAAYRLILREKPDVTIWFHQPFGLVDRPAGNPFAARRISRLIGFPLVRLRGPYPGSASRWQNHHFPQSTAFVVELPRQVSAALVTRSAAAVRSLASELASPAVAAGLATG
;
A
#
# COMPACT_ATOMS: atom_id res chain seq x y z
N MET A 1 12.64 -3.97 2.91
CA MET A 1 12.65 -4.31 1.47
C MET A 1 11.97 -3.19 0.69
N VAL A 2 12.34 -2.96 -0.57
CA VAL A 2 11.69 -2.00 -1.48
C VAL A 2 11.38 -2.69 -2.80
N VAL A 3 10.16 -2.53 -3.31
CA VAL A 3 9.76 -2.91 -4.67
C VAL A 3 9.49 -1.61 -5.43
N PRO A 4 10.32 -1.22 -6.42
CA PRO A 4 10.19 0.07 -7.09
C PRO A 4 8.85 0.27 -7.81
N THR A 5 8.35 -0.80 -8.44
CA THR A 5 7.03 -0.84 -9.06
C THR A 5 6.55 -2.29 -9.13
N ILE A 6 5.25 -2.49 -8.98
CA ILE A 6 4.60 -3.76 -9.32
C ILE A 6 4.01 -3.74 -10.74
N ASN A 7 3.95 -2.58 -11.40
CA ASN A 7 3.37 -2.41 -12.74
C ASN A 7 4.40 -1.81 -13.71
N PRO A 8 5.47 -2.54 -14.08
CA PRO A 8 6.49 -2.02 -14.99
C PRO A 8 5.91 -1.67 -16.37
N ASP A 9 4.99 -2.48 -16.89
CA ASP A 9 4.38 -2.27 -18.20
C ASP A 9 3.49 -1.03 -18.23
N GLY A 10 2.66 -0.83 -17.20
CA GLY A 10 1.85 0.38 -17.09
C GLY A 10 2.69 1.64 -16.87
N VAL A 11 3.83 1.55 -16.19
CA VAL A 11 4.79 2.66 -16.11
C VAL A 11 5.36 3.00 -17.49
N ALA A 12 5.80 1.99 -18.26
CA ALA A 12 6.33 2.20 -19.60
C ALA A 12 5.29 2.77 -20.58
N ALA A 13 4.02 2.35 -20.44
CA ALA A 13 2.90 2.80 -21.27
C ALA A 13 2.22 4.08 -20.78
N GLY A 14 2.56 4.59 -19.59
CA GLY A 14 1.89 5.75 -18.98
C GLY A 14 0.42 5.48 -18.59
N THR A 15 0.07 4.23 -18.26
CA THR A 15 -1.29 3.80 -17.95
C THR A 15 -1.47 3.45 -16.47
N ARG A 16 -2.71 3.58 -15.98
CA ARG A 16 -3.09 3.11 -14.63
C ARG A 16 -3.03 1.58 -14.54
N GLY A 17 -3.65 0.91 -15.51
CA GLY A 17 -3.67 -0.55 -15.58
C GLY A 17 -2.34 -1.13 -16.07
N ASN A 18 -2.19 -2.45 -15.95
CA ASN A 18 -1.09 -3.19 -16.57
C ASN A 18 -1.30 -3.36 -18.09
N ALA A 19 -0.48 -4.19 -18.75
CA ALA A 19 -0.59 -4.46 -20.19
C ALA A 19 -1.96 -5.02 -20.63
N HIS A 20 -2.71 -5.66 -19.71
CA HIS A 20 -4.08 -6.13 -19.95
C HIS A 20 -5.15 -5.11 -19.56
N GLY A 21 -4.76 -3.90 -19.16
CA GLY A 21 -5.67 -2.84 -18.71
C GLY A 21 -6.21 -3.05 -17.29
N VAL A 22 -5.73 -4.04 -16.55
CA VAL A 22 -6.24 -4.35 -15.20
C VAL A 22 -5.68 -3.37 -14.17
N ASP A 23 -6.57 -2.79 -13.36
CA ASP A 23 -6.18 -2.09 -12.13
C ASP A 23 -5.69 -3.11 -11.12
N LEU A 24 -4.36 -3.22 -10.97
CA LEU A 24 -3.74 -4.17 -10.04
C LEU A 24 -4.21 -3.97 -8.59
N ASN A 25 -4.65 -2.77 -8.20
CA ASN A 25 -5.23 -2.48 -6.89
C ASN A 25 -6.74 -2.77 -6.80
N ARG A 26 -7.28 -3.51 -7.76
CA ARG A 26 -8.58 -4.19 -7.71
C ARG A 26 -8.46 -5.70 -7.91
N ASN A 27 -7.25 -6.23 -8.13
CA ASN A 27 -7.00 -7.61 -8.52
C ASN A 27 -6.60 -8.54 -7.35
N PHE A 28 -6.49 -8.06 -6.10
CA PHE A 28 -6.21 -8.90 -4.92
C PHE A 28 -7.46 -9.66 -4.45
N PRO A 29 -7.33 -10.78 -3.71
CA PRO A 29 -8.45 -11.72 -3.51
C PRO A 29 -9.47 -11.29 -2.46
N PHE A 30 -9.17 -10.32 -1.58
CA PHE A 30 -10.09 -9.96 -0.50
C PHE A 30 -11.27 -9.11 -1.01
N ARG A 31 -12.48 -9.65 -0.85
CA ARG A 31 -13.74 -9.05 -1.35
C ARG A 31 -13.66 -8.70 -2.83
N TRP A 32 -12.85 -9.42 -3.59
CA TRP A 32 -12.74 -9.23 -5.03
C TRP A 32 -14.12 -9.38 -5.67
N ARG A 33 -14.39 -8.55 -6.67
CA ARG A 33 -15.59 -8.63 -7.50
C ARG A 33 -15.26 -8.11 -8.91
N PRO A 34 -16.01 -8.53 -9.94
CA PRO A 34 -15.86 -7.94 -11.27
C PRO A 34 -16.15 -6.45 -11.20
N LEU A 35 -15.26 -5.66 -11.78
CA LEU A 35 -15.36 -4.22 -12.00
C LEU A 35 -14.90 -3.96 -13.43
N ASP A 36 -15.39 -2.86 -14.01
CA ASP A 36 -15.11 -2.46 -15.38
C ASP A 36 -14.54 -1.03 -15.45
N GLY A 37 -14.18 -0.59 -16.66
CA GLY A 37 -13.67 0.75 -16.91
C GLY A 37 -12.30 1.00 -16.27
N GLY A 38 -12.09 2.21 -15.73
CA GLY A 38 -10.82 2.60 -15.11
C GLY A 38 -10.45 1.83 -13.83
N GLU A 39 -11.36 0.97 -13.34
CA GLU A 39 -11.16 0.07 -12.21
C GLU A 39 -11.24 -1.41 -12.62
N TYR A 40 -11.09 -1.74 -13.91
CA TYR A 40 -11.19 -3.12 -14.41
C TYR A 40 -10.37 -4.08 -13.54
N SER A 41 -11.03 -5.05 -12.90
CA SER A 41 -10.45 -5.86 -11.82
C SER A 41 -9.82 -7.18 -12.28
N GLY A 42 -9.81 -7.43 -13.60
CA GLY A 42 -9.34 -8.67 -14.22
C GLY A 42 -10.42 -9.74 -14.37
N THR A 43 -10.07 -10.89 -14.93
CA THR A 43 -10.98 -12.02 -15.13
C THR A 43 -11.27 -12.82 -13.85
N GLY A 44 -10.50 -12.57 -12.80
CA GLY A 44 -10.62 -13.19 -11.49
C GLY A 44 -9.62 -12.61 -10.50
N PRO A 45 -9.71 -12.95 -9.21
CA PRO A 45 -8.71 -12.53 -8.23
C PRO A 45 -7.35 -13.13 -8.62
N LEU A 46 -6.30 -12.32 -8.58
CA LEU A 46 -4.93 -12.68 -8.94
C LEU A 46 -4.82 -13.24 -10.38
N SER A 47 -5.66 -12.77 -11.31
CA SER A 47 -5.54 -13.08 -12.73
C SER A 47 -4.21 -12.58 -13.31
N GLU A 48 -3.69 -11.47 -12.78
CA GLU A 48 -2.49 -10.82 -13.30
C GLU A 48 -1.19 -11.39 -12.71
N PRO A 49 -0.14 -11.59 -13.53
CA PRO A 49 1.15 -12.08 -13.06
C PRO A 49 1.78 -11.16 -12.01
N GLU A 50 1.61 -9.85 -12.13
CA GLU A 50 2.13 -8.84 -11.20
C GLU A 50 1.49 -8.96 -9.82
N SER A 51 0.16 -9.06 -9.79
CA SER A 51 -0.61 -9.28 -8.55
C SER A 51 -0.20 -10.60 -7.89
N ARG A 52 -0.01 -11.68 -8.66
CA ARG A 52 0.49 -12.96 -8.14
C ARG A 52 1.90 -12.85 -7.56
N ALA A 53 2.79 -12.11 -8.22
CA ALA A 53 4.15 -11.90 -7.74
C ALA A 53 4.17 -11.13 -6.41
N ALA A 54 3.42 -10.03 -6.32
CA ALA A 54 3.27 -9.25 -5.09
C ALA A 54 2.63 -10.09 -3.96
N TYR A 55 1.56 -10.84 -4.27
CA TYR A 55 0.89 -11.75 -3.34
C TYR A 55 1.87 -12.78 -2.75
N ARG A 56 2.62 -13.48 -3.60
CA ARG A 56 3.61 -14.49 -3.16
C ARG A 56 4.74 -13.87 -2.34
N LEU A 57 5.22 -12.69 -2.76
CA LEU A 57 6.25 -11.96 -2.02
C LEU A 57 5.78 -11.63 -0.60
N ILE A 58 4.59 -11.07 -0.46
CA ILE A 58 4.03 -10.69 0.84
C ILE A 58 3.82 -11.92 1.74
N LEU A 59 3.32 -13.03 1.19
CA LEU A 59 3.17 -14.27 1.95
C LEU A 59 4.50 -14.87 2.42
N ARG A 60 5.56 -14.70 1.62
CA ARG A 60 6.90 -15.17 1.95
C ARG A 60 7.56 -14.32 3.02
N GLU A 61 7.54 -12.99 2.85
CA GLU A 61 8.25 -12.06 3.72
C GLU A 61 7.50 -11.75 5.01
N LYS A 62 6.15 -11.87 5.02
CA LYS A 62 5.27 -11.59 6.17
C LYS A 62 5.62 -10.28 6.90
N PRO A 63 5.61 -9.14 6.20
CA PRO A 63 6.06 -7.88 6.79
C PRO A 63 5.13 -7.41 7.92
N ASP A 64 5.71 -6.89 9.02
CA ASP A 64 4.94 -6.23 10.08
C ASP A 64 4.28 -4.94 9.58
N VAL A 65 4.94 -4.25 8.66
CA VAL A 65 4.44 -3.01 8.04
C VAL A 65 4.68 -3.01 6.53
N THR A 66 3.62 -2.75 5.76
CA THR A 66 3.67 -2.50 4.31
C THR A 66 3.13 -1.12 3.98
N ILE A 67 3.89 -0.33 3.21
CA ILE A 67 3.48 0.99 2.72
C ILE A 67 3.28 0.91 1.21
N TRP A 68 2.05 1.18 0.75
CA TRP A 68 1.73 1.30 -0.67
C TRP A 68 1.73 2.76 -1.07
N PHE A 69 2.63 3.17 -1.96
CA PHE A 69 2.63 4.52 -2.51
C PHE A 69 1.70 4.60 -3.72
N HIS A 70 0.77 5.56 -3.69
CA HIS A 70 -0.20 5.85 -4.74
C HIS A 70 -0.22 7.36 -5.03
N GLN A 71 -1.06 7.78 -5.97
CA GLN A 71 -1.37 9.17 -6.32
C GLN A 71 -2.86 9.27 -6.71
N PRO A 72 -3.48 10.47 -6.64
CA PRO A 72 -2.87 11.80 -6.53
C PRO A 72 -3.33 12.65 -5.32
N PHE A 73 -3.83 12.05 -4.23
CA PHE A 73 -4.65 12.77 -3.24
C PHE A 73 -3.91 13.57 -2.15
N GLY A 74 -2.61 13.34 -1.92
CA GLY A 74 -1.84 14.06 -0.89
C GLY A 74 -2.28 13.74 0.54
N LEU A 75 -2.52 12.46 0.87
CA LEU A 75 -3.00 12.00 2.18
C LEU A 75 -2.37 10.66 2.57
N VAL A 76 -2.54 10.25 3.83
CA VAL A 76 -2.27 8.88 4.29
C VAL A 76 -3.59 8.21 4.63
N ASP A 77 -3.89 7.06 4.01
CA ASP A 77 -5.07 6.27 4.34
C ASP A 77 -4.86 5.55 5.67
N ARG A 78 -5.75 5.80 6.62
CA ARG A 78 -5.72 5.23 7.95
C ARG A 78 -6.20 3.78 7.90
N PRO A 79 -5.36 2.78 8.26
CA PRO A 79 -5.78 1.39 8.29
C PRO A 79 -6.91 1.16 9.31
N ALA A 80 -7.63 0.06 9.14
CA ALA A 80 -8.67 -0.35 10.09
C ALA A 80 -8.06 -0.80 11.43
N GLY A 81 -6.95 -1.54 11.37
CA GLY A 81 -6.18 -2.02 12.52
C GLY A 81 -5.25 -0.97 13.12
N ASN A 82 -4.07 -1.39 13.58
CA ASN A 82 -3.13 -0.51 14.28
C ASN A 82 -2.68 0.67 13.40
N PRO A 83 -2.98 1.93 13.76
CA PRO A 83 -2.67 3.08 12.94
C PRO A 83 -1.28 3.68 13.25
N PHE A 84 -0.45 3.06 14.10
CA PHE A 84 0.81 3.62 14.57
C PHE A 84 1.72 4.05 13.41
N ALA A 85 2.05 3.12 12.51
CA ALA A 85 2.93 3.36 11.38
C ALA A 85 2.37 4.44 10.43
N ALA A 86 1.08 4.35 10.08
CA ALA A 86 0.41 5.33 9.22
C ALA A 86 0.41 6.74 9.85
N ARG A 87 0.14 6.85 11.15
CA ARG A 87 0.18 8.11 11.89
C ARG A 87 1.60 8.69 11.94
N ARG A 88 2.61 7.85 12.12
CA ARG A 88 4.01 8.28 12.15
C ARG A 88 4.45 8.84 10.80
N ILE A 89 4.17 8.12 9.71
CA ILE A 89 4.45 8.59 8.35
C ILE A 89 3.70 9.88 8.04
N SER A 90 2.39 9.96 8.32
CA SER A 90 1.58 11.16 8.13
C SER A 90 2.23 12.40 8.77
N ARG A 91 2.68 12.30 10.03
CA ARG A 91 3.38 13.40 10.73
C ARG A 91 4.71 13.78 10.07
N LEU A 92 5.51 12.79 9.70
CA LEU A 92 6.84 13.00 9.12
C LEU A 92 6.80 13.61 7.72
N ILE A 93 5.81 13.23 6.90
CA ILE A 93 5.67 13.75 5.53
C ILE A 93 4.78 15.00 5.44
N GLY A 94 4.03 15.30 6.51
CA GLY A 94 3.13 16.46 6.61
C GLY A 94 1.79 16.27 5.90
N PHE A 95 1.29 15.04 5.79
CA PHE A 95 0.02 14.73 5.11
C PHE A 95 -1.09 14.46 6.13
N PRO A 96 -2.35 14.81 5.82
CA PRO A 96 -3.48 14.45 6.67
C PRO A 96 -3.65 12.93 6.74
N LEU A 97 -3.91 12.41 7.94
CA LEU A 97 -4.29 11.02 8.17
C LEU A 97 -5.82 10.90 8.05
N VAL A 98 -6.30 10.29 6.96
CA VAL A 98 -7.72 10.21 6.63
C VAL A 98 -8.14 8.75 6.55
N ARG A 99 -9.35 8.41 7.01
CA ARG A 99 -9.92 7.08 6.76
C ARG A 99 -10.76 7.12 5.49
N LEU A 100 -10.27 6.54 4.40
CA LEU A 100 -11.03 6.48 3.15
C LEU A 100 -12.22 5.51 3.27
N ARG A 101 -13.43 6.07 3.15
CA ARG A 101 -14.69 5.32 3.26
C ARG A 101 -15.10 4.83 1.86
N GLY A 102 -14.64 3.65 1.49
CA GLY A 102 -15.08 2.93 0.29
C GLY A 102 -14.91 1.43 0.48
N PRO A 103 -15.61 0.56 -0.29
CA PRO A 103 -15.41 -0.89 -0.19
C PRO A 103 -14.03 -1.32 -0.72
N TYR A 104 -13.46 -0.56 -1.68
CA TYR A 104 -12.21 -0.85 -2.41
C TYR A 104 -11.95 -2.35 -2.57
N PRO A 105 -12.86 -3.07 -3.25
CA PRO A 105 -12.77 -4.52 -3.42
C PRO A 105 -11.47 -4.86 -4.15
N GLY A 106 -10.81 -5.92 -3.70
CA GLY A 106 -9.56 -6.38 -4.29
C GLY A 106 -8.37 -5.42 -4.19
N SER A 107 -8.39 -4.48 -3.23
CA SER A 107 -7.21 -3.66 -2.94
C SER A 107 -6.15 -4.41 -2.13
N ALA A 108 -4.89 -4.14 -2.43
CA ALA A 108 -3.75 -4.86 -1.86
C ALA A 108 -3.58 -4.63 -0.35
N SER A 109 -3.80 -3.38 0.09
CA SER A 109 -3.69 -3.00 1.51
C SER A 109 -4.82 -3.61 2.34
N ARG A 110 -6.04 -3.71 1.81
CA ARG A 110 -7.17 -4.33 2.52
C ARG A 110 -7.04 -5.84 2.58
N TRP A 111 -6.57 -6.47 1.51
CA TRP A 111 -6.26 -7.90 1.54
C TRP A 111 -5.20 -8.20 2.61
N GLN A 112 -4.08 -7.46 2.65
CA GLN A 112 -3.05 -7.67 3.68
C GLN A 112 -3.59 -7.50 5.10
N ASN A 113 -4.30 -6.41 5.38
CA ASN A 113 -4.86 -6.19 6.73
C ASN A 113 -5.89 -7.26 7.13
N HIS A 114 -6.59 -7.86 6.17
CA HIS A 114 -7.49 -8.97 6.45
C HIS A 114 -6.74 -10.28 6.71
N HIS A 115 -5.72 -10.58 5.89
CA HIS A 115 -4.98 -11.84 5.95
C HIS A 115 -3.98 -11.88 7.12
N PHE A 116 -3.43 -10.72 7.51
CA PHE A 116 -2.45 -10.56 8.58
C PHE A 116 -2.94 -9.48 9.58
N PRO A 117 -3.91 -9.79 10.44
CA PRO A 117 -4.53 -8.80 11.34
C PRO A 117 -3.57 -8.20 12.37
N GLN A 118 -2.44 -8.86 12.64
CA GLN A 118 -1.38 -8.38 13.53
C GLN A 118 -0.37 -7.45 12.81
N SER A 119 -0.37 -7.42 11.48
CA SER A 119 0.46 -6.54 10.67
C SER A 119 -0.31 -5.26 10.28
N THR A 120 0.39 -4.30 9.68
CA THR A 120 -0.21 -3.06 9.20
C THR A 120 0.17 -2.78 7.75
N ALA A 121 -0.81 -2.83 6.84
CA ALA A 121 -0.69 -2.31 5.49
C ALA A 121 -1.49 -1.02 5.30
N PHE A 122 -0.89 0.02 4.74
CA PHE A 122 -1.59 1.29 4.49
C PHE A 122 -1.11 1.98 3.21
N VAL A 123 -1.89 2.96 2.76
CA VAL A 123 -1.63 3.71 1.53
C VAL A 123 -1.11 5.10 1.88
N VAL A 124 -0.04 5.52 1.20
CA VAL A 124 0.38 6.92 1.12
C VAL A 124 0.01 7.42 -0.27
N GLU A 125 -0.99 8.28 -0.35
CA GLU A 125 -1.39 8.96 -1.58
C GLU A 125 -0.55 10.23 -1.74
N LEU A 126 0.46 10.18 -2.61
CA LEU A 126 1.21 11.36 -2.99
C LEU A 126 0.32 12.34 -3.78
N PRO A 127 0.60 13.65 -3.77
CA PRO A 127 -0.09 14.61 -4.62
C PRO A 127 0.18 14.33 -6.10
N ARG A 128 -0.67 14.88 -6.98
CA ARG A 128 -0.52 14.78 -8.46
C ARG A 128 0.89 15.13 -8.94
N GLN A 129 1.47 16.19 -8.38
CA GLN A 129 2.84 16.62 -8.67
C GLN A 129 3.72 16.33 -7.45
N VAL A 130 4.80 15.58 -7.66
CA VAL A 130 5.72 15.18 -6.60
C VAL A 130 7.05 15.90 -6.81
N SER A 131 7.43 16.77 -5.88
CA SER A 131 8.72 17.46 -5.92
C SER A 131 9.84 16.56 -5.39
N ALA A 132 11.08 16.82 -5.82
CA ALA A 132 12.26 16.12 -5.29
C ALA A 132 12.37 16.25 -3.76
N ALA A 133 12.03 17.41 -3.20
CA ALA A 133 12.00 17.62 -1.76
C ALA A 133 10.99 16.70 -1.05
N LEU A 134 9.81 16.48 -1.65
CA LEU A 134 8.82 15.54 -1.12
C LEU A 134 9.32 14.09 -1.20
N VAL A 135 9.99 13.70 -2.28
CA VAL A 135 10.61 12.36 -2.39
C VAL A 135 11.65 12.17 -1.28
N THR A 136 12.56 13.12 -1.11
CA THR A 136 13.60 13.07 -0.07
C THR A 136 12.99 12.98 1.33
N ARG A 137 11.98 13.80 1.62
CA ARG A 137 11.26 13.77 2.91
C ARG A 137 10.54 12.44 3.14
N SER A 138 9.90 11.90 2.10
CA SER A 138 9.19 10.62 2.18
C SER A 138 10.15 9.46 2.40
N ALA A 139 11.28 9.43 1.69
CA ALA A 139 12.33 8.43 1.88
C ALA A 139 12.95 8.50 3.29
N ALA A 140 13.21 9.70 3.80
CA ALA A 140 13.69 9.90 5.17
C ALA A 140 12.65 9.44 6.21
N ALA A 141 11.37 9.71 5.97
CA ALA A 141 10.28 9.28 6.84
C ALA A 141 10.17 7.75 6.92
N VAL A 142 10.26 7.05 5.78
CA VAL A 142 10.27 5.58 5.72
C VAL A 142 11.46 5.01 6.49
N ARG A 143 12.67 5.58 6.32
CA ARG A 143 13.86 5.15 7.07
C ARG A 143 13.71 5.36 8.58
N SER A 144 13.20 6.53 9.00
CA SER A 144 12.96 6.82 10.43
C SER A 144 11.98 5.82 11.03
N LEU A 145 10.86 5.54 10.34
CA LEU A 145 9.89 4.56 10.81
C LEU A 145 10.52 3.17 10.92
N ALA A 146 11.31 2.74 9.93
CA ALA A 146 11.98 1.44 9.96
C ALA A 146 12.94 1.31 11.16
N SER A 147 13.72 2.34 11.46
CA SER A 147 14.60 2.36 12.64
C SER A 147 13.82 2.32 13.96
N GLU A 148 12.68 3.02 14.04
CA GLU A 148 11.81 2.99 15.21
C GLU A 148 11.21 1.59 15.44
N LEU A 149 10.73 0.92 14.38
CA LEU A 149 10.17 -0.43 14.47
C LEU A 149 11.22 -1.49 14.82
N ALA A 150 12.46 -1.31 14.39
CA ALA A 150 13.58 -2.19 14.76
C ALA A 150 14.05 -2.00 16.21
N SER A 151 13.58 -0.96 16.91
CA SER A 151 13.98 -0.67 18.29
C SER A 151 13.23 -1.58 19.27
N PRO A 152 13.92 -2.26 20.22
CA PRO A 152 13.30 -3.20 21.17
C PRO A 152 12.16 -2.61 22.01
N ALA A 153 12.23 -1.31 22.32
CA ALA A 153 11.22 -0.60 23.11
C ALA A 153 9.86 -0.47 22.36
N VAL A 154 9.87 -0.39 21.03
CA VAL A 154 8.65 -0.31 20.22
C VAL A 154 8.10 -1.70 19.95
N ALA A 155 8.96 -2.70 19.75
CA ALA A 155 8.57 -4.10 19.59
C ALA A 155 7.78 -4.63 20.80
N ALA A 156 8.18 -4.23 22.03
CA ALA A 156 7.46 -4.60 23.25
C ALA A 156 6.05 -3.98 23.35
N GLY A 157 5.85 -2.76 22.84
CA GLY A 157 4.56 -2.05 22.89
C GLY A 157 3.56 -2.45 21.80
N LEU A 158 4.02 -3.08 20.71
CA LEU A 158 3.17 -3.60 19.64
C LEU A 158 2.67 -5.04 19.93
N ALA A 159 3.33 -5.77 20.83
CA ALA A 159 2.95 -7.13 21.22
C ALA A 159 1.82 -7.20 22.28
N THR A 160 1.51 -6.08 22.93
CA THR A 160 0.57 -6.00 24.06
C THR A 160 -0.75 -5.29 23.72
N GLY A 161 -1.04 -5.04 22.44
CA GLY A 161 -2.19 -4.23 21.99
C GLY A 161 -3.13 -4.95 21.04
#